data_AF-D2V125-F1
#
_entry.id   AF-D2V125-F1
#
_cell.length_a   1.000
_cell.length_b   1.000
_cell.length_c   1.000
_cell.angle_alpha   90.00
_cell.angle_beta   90.00
_cell.angle_gamma   90.00
#
_symmetry.space_group_name_H-M   'P 1'
#
loop_
_entity.id
_entity.type
_entity.pdbx_description
1 polymer ?
#
loop_
_entity_poly.entity_id
_entity_poly.type
_entity_poly.pdbx_seq_one_letter_code
_entity_poly.pdbx_strand_id
1 'polypeptide(L)'
;MTSTEDSATNNNSTPNGATSDQQAEQHKEPEYDGTELDADENVESVVQFSSFEELIARIRENKEAGNAMFKKNSYEDAIPFYNKVLEVWFNLKENKYTNISATKEQFHQAEELVRDTFNNAALVMLEMRNVGEAFRCAQNAYRVLQNTKSVYIMAKCFYFYKEFQRAKTYLAIVLKEQPENKEAQALMEKCDEEEEEYEPPSMFMYNNSFRNREEDELERAIALSKAAYEEEEKKRKEEEAEDLKRKQKADAEQEEILRNFQIEQQKKQLEKLKEEEEEHQDDDYEVEIDDDDVHVHHDENEDEIDDDISLTQSEIEEQMRLLELEEQKADFIENDDVD
;
A
#
# COMPACT_ATOMS: atom_id res chain seq x y z
N MET A 1 19.33 -17.50 -31.95
CA MET A 1 19.94 -16.22 -32.39
C MET A 1 19.86 -15.28 -31.22
N THR A 2 21.03 -14.97 -30.70
CA THR A 2 21.38 -14.30 -29.45
C THR A 2 21.39 -12.77 -29.60
N SER A 3 20.88 -12.05 -28.60
CA SER A 3 21.37 -10.77 -28.03
C SER A 3 20.29 -10.32 -27.04
N THR A 4 20.40 -10.32 -25.70
CA THR A 4 21.39 -9.76 -24.77
C THR A 4 21.88 -8.37 -25.16
N GLU A 5 21.45 -7.36 -24.40
CA GLU A 5 22.33 -6.33 -23.83
C GLU A 5 21.66 -5.69 -22.60
N ASP A 6 22.23 -6.01 -21.45
CA ASP A 6 22.13 -5.30 -20.18
C ASP A 6 22.87 -3.95 -20.27
N SER A 7 22.40 -2.94 -19.54
CA SER A 7 23.33 -2.01 -18.88
C SER A 7 22.69 -1.39 -17.65
N ALA A 8 23.22 -1.81 -16.50
CA ALA A 8 22.96 -1.25 -15.19
C ALA A 8 23.99 -0.16 -14.83
N THR A 9 23.73 0.47 -13.67
CA THR A 9 24.57 1.35 -12.85
C THR A 9 24.52 2.84 -13.28
N ASN A 10 24.38 3.82 -12.38
CA ASN A 10 25.13 3.94 -11.14
C ASN A 10 24.48 4.89 -10.11
N ASN A 11 24.84 4.63 -8.86
CA ASN A 11 24.47 5.29 -7.62
C ASN A 11 25.00 6.72 -7.50
N ASN A 12 24.30 7.56 -6.74
CA ASN A 12 24.98 8.42 -5.78
C ASN A 12 24.08 8.78 -4.60
N SER A 13 24.33 8.13 -3.48
CA SER A 13 23.94 8.54 -2.13
C SER A 13 25.12 9.27 -1.50
N THR A 14 24.88 10.36 -0.76
CA THR A 14 25.50 10.66 0.57
C THR A 14 25.08 12.05 1.09
N PRO A 15 25.25 12.35 2.40
CA PRO A 15 24.16 12.87 3.25
C PRO A 15 24.57 14.15 4.03
N ASN A 16 23.90 14.38 5.16
CA ASN A 16 24.05 15.45 6.18
C ASN A 16 23.12 16.64 5.94
N GLY A 17 22.47 17.23 6.94
CA GLY A 17 22.63 17.18 8.40
C GLY A 17 21.97 18.45 8.94
N ALA A 18 21.45 18.38 10.16
CA ALA A 18 20.68 19.42 10.85
C ALA A 18 21.31 20.82 10.85
N THR A 19 20.48 21.87 10.90
CA THR A 19 20.36 22.80 12.06
C THR A 19 19.30 23.87 11.81
N SER A 20 18.64 24.27 12.90
CA SER A 20 17.77 25.43 13.05
C SER A 20 18.54 26.74 12.81
N ASP A 21 17.84 27.79 12.37
CA ASP A 21 17.63 28.99 13.20
C ASP A 21 16.97 30.12 12.41
N GLN A 22 16.16 30.85 13.17
CA GLN A 22 15.38 32.03 12.84
C GLN A 22 16.25 33.13 12.20
N GLN A 23 15.79 33.75 11.10
CA GLN A 23 15.91 35.20 10.92
C GLN A 23 14.68 35.76 10.19
N ALA A 24 14.10 36.77 10.83
CA ALA A 24 13.00 37.57 10.34
C ALA A 24 13.48 38.51 9.23
N GLU A 25 12.96 38.34 8.03
CA GLU A 25 13.13 39.33 6.97
C GLU A 25 12.12 40.47 7.16
N GLN A 26 12.66 41.60 7.58
CA GLN A 26 12.01 42.90 7.53
C GLN A 26 11.74 43.26 6.06
N HIS A 27 10.47 43.29 5.68
CA HIS A 27 10.02 43.94 4.46
C HIS A 27 10.40 45.43 4.51
N LYS A 28 11.40 45.81 3.71
CA LYS A 28 11.61 47.20 3.31
C LYS A 28 10.52 47.58 2.33
N GLU A 29 9.69 48.56 2.71
CA GLU A 29 8.81 49.26 1.78
C GLU A 29 9.66 49.90 0.66
N PRO A 30 9.27 49.77 -0.62
CA PRO A 30 9.89 50.53 -1.69
C PRO A 30 9.47 52.00 -1.56
N GLU A 31 10.46 52.88 -1.44
CA GLU A 31 10.30 54.32 -1.60
C GLU A 31 9.65 54.62 -2.95
N TYR A 32 8.45 55.21 -2.90
CA TYR A 32 7.70 55.67 -4.05
C TYR A 32 8.33 56.97 -4.57
N ASP A 33 9.11 56.85 -5.64
CA ASP A 33 9.61 57.98 -6.43
C ASP A 33 8.44 58.59 -7.21
N GLY A 34 8.01 59.77 -6.75
CA GLY A 34 6.92 60.57 -7.29
C GLY A 34 7.24 61.14 -8.67
N THR A 35 7.27 60.27 -9.68
CA THR A 35 7.13 60.70 -11.07
C THR A 35 5.64 60.89 -11.35
N GLU A 36 5.23 62.16 -11.42
CA GLU A 36 3.97 62.62 -12.00
C GLU A 36 3.84 62.00 -13.40
N LEU A 37 3.09 60.89 -13.49
CA LEU A 37 2.53 60.44 -14.75
C LEU A 37 1.38 61.38 -15.05
N ASP A 38 1.57 62.19 -16.08
CA ASP A 38 0.55 62.99 -16.73
C ASP A 38 -0.72 62.15 -16.89
N ALA A 39 -1.74 62.50 -16.10
CA ALA A 39 -3.07 61.96 -16.22
C ALA A 39 -3.63 62.45 -17.56
N ASP A 40 -3.39 61.65 -18.60
CA ASP A 40 -4.09 61.75 -19.87
C ASP A 40 -5.57 61.48 -19.55
N GLU A 41 -6.32 62.57 -19.36
CA GLU A 41 -7.78 62.57 -19.23
C GLU A 41 -8.38 62.01 -20.52
N ASN A 42 -8.38 60.68 -20.63
CA ASN A 42 -9.25 59.98 -21.54
C ASN A 42 -10.67 60.10 -20.96
N VAL A 43 -11.30 61.26 -21.22
CA VAL A 43 -12.72 61.50 -20.97
C VAL A 43 -13.48 60.51 -21.85
N GLU A 44 -13.70 59.32 -21.30
CA GLU A 44 -14.47 58.25 -21.91
C GLU A 44 -15.86 58.82 -22.19
N SER A 45 -16.12 59.17 -23.45
CA SER A 45 -17.32 59.87 -23.85
C SER A 45 -18.51 58.95 -23.60
N VAL A 46 -19.19 59.15 -22.47
CA VAL A 46 -20.40 58.40 -22.12
C VAL A 46 -21.39 58.55 -23.27
N VAL A 47 -21.71 57.43 -23.93
CA VAL A 47 -22.70 57.40 -25.02
C VAL A 47 -24.01 57.97 -24.47
N GLN A 48 -24.38 59.16 -24.95
CA GLN A 48 -25.61 59.83 -24.54
C GLN A 48 -26.80 59.20 -25.29
N PHE A 49 -27.88 58.92 -24.56
CA PHE A 49 -29.16 58.51 -25.12
C PHE A 49 -30.17 59.64 -24.98
N SER A 50 -31.00 59.84 -26.00
CA SER A 50 -32.00 60.91 -26.06
C SER A 50 -33.31 60.52 -25.37
N SER A 51 -33.55 59.20 -25.19
CA SER A 51 -34.73 58.65 -24.54
C SER A 51 -34.47 57.30 -23.87
N PHE A 52 -35.40 56.87 -23.01
CA PHE A 52 -35.35 55.54 -22.40
C PHE A 52 -35.54 54.43 -23.46
N GLU A 53 -36.37 54.71 -24.47
CA GLU A 53 -36.65 53.79 -25.57
C GLU A 53 -35.38 53.49 -26.39
N GLU A 54 -34.55 54.50 -26.64
CA GLU A 54 -33.24 54.32 -27.31
C GLU A 54 -32.30 53.44 -26.48
N LEU A 55 -32.28 53.63 -25.15
CA LEU A 55 -31.46 52.84 -24.24
C LEU A 55 -31.88 51.36 -24.26
N ILE A 56 -33.18 51.08 -24.14
CA ILE A 56 -33.69 49.71 -24.21
C ILE A 56 -33.43 49.06 -25.56
N ALA A 57 -33.61 49.80 -26.65
CA ALA A 57 -33.28 49.32 -27.99
C ALA A 57 -31.81 48.93 -28.08
N ARG A 58 -30.91 49.74 -27.51
CA ARG A 58 -29.47 49.45 -27.48
C ARG A 58 -29.12 48.23 -26.63
N ILE A 59 -29.76 48.05 -25.48
CA ILE A 59 -29.61 46.84 -24.66
C ILE A 59 -30.04 45.60 -25.47
N ARG A 60 -31.19 45.67 -26.14
CA ARG A 60 -31.72 44.54 -26.92
C ARG A 60 -30.81 44.19 -28.09
N GLU A 61 -30.37 45.18 -28.85
CA GLU A 61 -29.45 44.99 -30.00
C GLU A 61 -28.16 44.29 -29.57
N ASN A 62 -27.51 44.75 -28.50
CA ASN A 62 -26.29 44.12 -28.01
C ASN A 62 -26.55 42.72 -27.45
N LYS A 63 -27.65 42.50 -26.71
CA LYS A 63 -28.03 41.15 -26.24
C LYS A 63 -28.23 40.19 -27.41
N GLU A 64 -28.92 40.61 -28.46
CA GLU A 64 -29.17 39.80 -29.65
C GLU A 64 -27.89 39.52 -30.45
N ALA A 65 -26.99 40.51 -30.58
CA ALA A 65 -25.68 40.32 -31.19
C ALA A 65 -24.83 39.30 -30.42
N GLY A 66 -24.79 39.40 -29.07
CA GLY A 66 -24.12 38.42 -28.22
C GLY A 66 -24.72 37.02 -28.36
N ASN A 67 -26.05 36.91 -28.40
CA ASN A 67 -26.74 35.63 -28.63
C ASN A 67 -26.43 35.04 -30.01
N ALA A 68 -26.25 35.88 -31.04
CA ALA A 68 -25.88 35.44 -32.38
C ALA A 68 -24.46 34.87 -32.40
N MET A 69 -23.52 35.46 -31.67
CA MET A 69 -22.16 34.92 -31.53
C MET A 69 -22.14 33.63 -30.72
N PHE A 70 -22.92 33.56 -29.63
CA PHE A 70 -23.09 32.33 -28.84
C PHE A 70 -23.58 31.16 -29.70
N LYS A 71 -24.60 31.37 -30.54
CA LYS A 71 -25.13 30.34 -31.46
C LYS A 71 -24.12 29.86 -32.51
N LYS A 72 -23.09 30.66 -32.79
CA LYS A 72 -21.97 30.31 -33.69
C LYS A 72 -20.81 29.64 -32.96
N ASN A 73 -20.93 29.40 -31.65
CA ASN A 73 -19.85 28.96 -30.76
C ASN A 73 -18.65 29.92 -30.72
N SER A 74 -18.85 31.19 -31.07
CA SER A 74 -17.85 32.26 -30.94
C SER A 74 -18.00 32.92 -29.57
N TYR A 75 -17.54 32.23 -28.53
CA TYR A 75 -17.80 32.60 -27.14
C TYR A 75 -17.05 33.87 -26.73
N GLU A 76 -15.79 34.00 -27.13
CA GLU A 76 -14.95 35.18 -26.90
C GLU A 76 -15.56 36.43 -27.56
N ASP A 77 -16.10 36.28 -28.77
CA ASP A 77 -16.74 37.37 -29.52
C ASP A 77 -18.10 37.77 -28.93
N ALA A 78 -18.75 36.89 -28.16
CA ALA A 78 -20.03 37.19 -27.51
C ALA A 78 -19.86 38.12 -26.29
N ILE A 79 -18.75 37.98 -25.55
CA ILE A 79 -18.51 38.70 -24.29
C ILE A 79 -18.56 40.23 -24.47
N PRO A 80 -17.90 40.86 -25.46
CA PRO A 80 -17.95 42.30 -25.66
C PRO A 80 -19.37 42.84 -25.82
N PHE A 81 -20.27 42.09 -26.46
CA PHE A 81 -21.66 42.51 -26.62
C PHE A 81 -22.43 42.46 -25.30
N TYR A 82 -22.25 41.42 -24.49
CA TYR A 82 -22.85 41.38 -23.16
C TYR A 82 -22.28 42.46 -22.24
N ASN A 83 -20.98 42.75 -22.30
CA ASN A 83 -20.36 43.83 -21.53
C ASN A 83 -20.96 45.20 -21.88
N LYS A 84 -21.23 45.48 -23.16
CA LYS A 84 -21.92 46.71 -23.59
C LYS A 84 -23.33 46.83 -22.98
N VAL A 85 -24.06 45.72 -22.83
CA VAL A 85 -25.36 45.74 -22.12
C VAL A 85 -25.17 46.12 -20.66
N LEU A 86 -24.17 45.53 -19.99
CA LEU A 86 -23.90 45.79 -18.58
C LEU A 86 -23.43 47.21 -18.33
N GLU A 87 -22.59 47.76 -19.22
CA GLU A 87 -22.14 49.14 -19.18
C GLU A 87 -23.32 50.12 -19.22
N VAL A 88 -24.25 49.93 -20.16
CA VAL A 88 -25.47 50.74 -20.27
C VAL A 88 -26.32 50.61 -19.00
N TRP A 89 -26.45 49.40 -18.44
CA TRP A 89 -27.18 49.17 -17.20
C TRP A 89 -26.57 49.87 -15.99
N PHE A 90 -25.26 49.78 -15.80
CA PHE A 90 -24.59 50.42 -14.67
C PHE A 90 -24.66 51.94 -14.78
N ASN A 91 -24.48 52.50 -15.99
CA ASN A 91 -24.63 53.93 -16.23
C ASN A 91 -26.07 54.41 -15.95
N LEU A 92 -27.08 53.61 -16.28
CA LEU A 92 -28.47 53.89 -15.92
C LEU A 92 -28.68 53.86 -14.40
N LYS A 93 -28.15 52.84 -13.71
CA LYS A 93 -28.29 52.69 -12.25
C LYS A 93 -27.59 53.79 -11.46
N GLU A 94 -26.46 54.28 -11.96
CA GLU A 94 -25.67 55.37 -11.38
C GLU A 94 -26.22 56.76 -11.74
N ASN A 95 -27.34 56.84 -12.47
CA ASN A 95 -27.93 58.09 -12.97
C ASN A 95 -26.96 58.93 -13.80
N LYS A 96 -26.02 58.28 -14.52
CA LYS A 96 -25.09 58.97 -15.43
C LYS A 96 -25.78 59.55 -16.67
N TYR A 97 -27.00 59.08 -16.95
CA TYR A 97 -27.85 59.64 -17.99
C TYR A 97 -28.75 60.75 -17.42
N THR A 98 -28.25 61.99 -17.43
CA THR A 98 -28.91 63.15 -16.81
C THR A 98 -30.28 63.49 -17.41
N ASN A 99 -30.55 63.03 -18.63
CA ASN A 99 -31.76 63.37 -19.40
C ASN A 99 -32.77 62.22 -19.47
N ILE A 100 -32.51 61.09 -18.82
CA ILE A 100 -33.40 59.92 -18.86
C ILE A 100 -34.11 59.78 -17.52
N SER A 101 -35.43 59.97 -17.55
CA SER A 101 -36.30 59.58 -16.44
C SER A 101 -37.01 58.29 -16.83
N ALA A 102 -36.84 57.24 -16.02
CA ALA A 102 -37.50 55.95 -16.23
C ALA A 102 -38.61 55.77 -15.18
N THR A 103 -39.78 55.37 -15.62
CA THR A 103 -40.83 54.84 -14.73
C THR A 103 -40.37 53.53 -14.09
N LYS A 104 -41.05 53.12 -13.02
CA LYS A 104 -40.75 51.85 -12.36
C LYS A 104 -40.90 50.66 -13.32
N GLU A 105 -41.93 50.70 -14.17
CA GLU A 105 -42.22 49.69 -15.17
C GLU A 105 -41.12 49.62 -16.24
N GLN A 106 -40.65 50.77 -16.71
CA GLN A 106 -39.52 50.87 -17.64
C GLN A 106 -38.23 50.32 -17.02
N PHE A 107 -37.92 50.71 -15.79
CA PHE A 107 -36.75 50.20 -15.09
C PHE A 107 -36.81 48.67 -14.91
N HIS A 108 -37.98 48.13 -14.60
CA HIS A 108 -38.19 46.69 -14.50
C HIS A 108 -37.96 45.96 -15.84
N GLN A 109 -38.39 46.54 -16.97
CA GLN A 109 -38.08 45.99 -18.30
C GLN A 109 -36.57 45.94 -18.57
N ALA A 110 -35.81 46.94 -18.12
CA ALA A 110 -34.36 46.91 -18.19
C ALA A 110 -33.77 45.79 -17.32
N GLU A 111 -34.26 45.61 -16.09
CA GLU A 111 -33.84 44.52 -15.18
C GLU A 111 -34.02 43.14 -15.81
N GLU A 112 -35.14 42.89 -16.47
CA GLU A 112 -35.39 41.61 -17.16
C GLU A 112 -34.36 41.33 -18.26
N LEU A 113 -34.06 42.34 -19.10
CA LEU A 113 -33.08 42.22 -20.17
C LEU A 113 -31.66 42.02 -19.62
N VAL A 114 -31.31 42.70 -18.55
CA VAL A 114 -30.00 42.62 -17.91
C VAL A 114 -29.82 41.27 -17.21
N ARG A 115 -30.84 40.79 -16.48
CA ARG A 115 -30.88 39.44 -15.91
C ARG A 115 -30.66 38.37 -16.98
N ASP A 116 -31.36 38.49 -18.11
CA ASP A 116 -31.18 37.55 -19.23
C ASP A 116 -29.75 37.60 -19.79
N THR A 117 -29.19 38.80 -19.89
CA THR A 117 -27.82 39.01 -20.39
C THR A 117 -26.79 38.39 -19.46
N PHE A 118 -26.91 38.58 -18.15
CA PHE A 118 -26.06 37.90 -17.17
C PHE A 118 -26.19 36.38 -17.25
N ASN A 119 -27.40 35.85 -17.42
CA ASN A 119 -27.59 34.41 -17.59
C ASN A 119 -26.93 33.87 -18.87
N ASN A 120 -27.00 34.61 -19.97
CA ASN A 120 -26.35 34.20 -21.22
C ASN A 120 -24.82 34.33 -21.15
N ALA A 121 -24.30 35.37 -20.48
CA ALA A 121 -22.89 35.51 -20.18
C ALA A 121 -22.39 34.36 -19.27
N ALA A 122 -23.17 33.96 -18.26
CA ALA A 122 -22.82 32.84 -17.40
C ALA A 122 -22.72 31.52 -18.19
N LEU A 123 -23.63 31.29 -19.15
CA LEU A 123 -23.57 30.13 -20.04
C LEU A 123 -22.32 30.18 -20.94
N VAL A 124 -21.99 31.33 -21.53
CA VAL A 124 -20.73 31.53 -22.26
C VAL A 124 -19.52 31.15 -21.41
N MET A 125 -19.45 31.64 -20.17
CA MET A 125 -18.35 31.37 -19.27
C MET A 125 -18.24 29.88 -18.90
N LEU A 126 -19.36 29.16 -18.79
CA LEU A 126 -19.36 27.70 -18.60
C LEU A 126 -18.80 26.95 -19.81
N GLU A 127 -19.14 27.37 -21.03
CA GLU A 127 -18.58 26.77 -22.26
C GLU A 127 -17.07 27.02 -22.36
N MET A 128 -16.62 28.21 -21.96
CA MET A 128 -15.20 28.57 -21.87
C MET A 128 -14.48 27.97 -20.65
N ARG A 129 -15.16 27.13 -19.85
CA ARG A 129 -14.63 26.51 -18.61
C ARG A 129 -14.18 27.51 -17.53
N ASN A 130 -14.60 28.76 -17.62
CA ASN A 130 -14.42 29.76 -16.56
C ASN A 130 -15.58 29.71 -15.56
N VAL A 131 -15.59 28.65 -14.75
CA VAL A 131 -16.70 28.34 -13.82
C VAL A 131 -16.85 29.43 -12.74
N GLY A 132 -15.76 30.06 -12.32
CA GLY A 132 -15.77 31.12 -11.32
C GLY A 132 -16.53 32.36 -11.78
N GLU A 133 -16.20 32.87 -12.97
CA GLU A 133 -16.91 34.00 -13.55
C GLU A 133 -18.35 33.64 -13.96
N ALA A 134 -18.58 32.40 -14.43
CA ALA A 134 -19.94 31.91 -14.69
C ALA A 134 -20.84 32.00 -13.44
N PHE A 135 -20.32 31.56 -12.29
CA PHE A 135 -21.04 31.64 -11.02
C PHE A 135 -21.34 33.09 -10.62
N ARG A 136 -20.36 34.01 -10.78
CA ARG A 136 -20.56 35.43 -10.49
C ARG A 136 -21.62 36.06 -11.40
N CYS A 137 -21.60 35.76 -12.69
CA CYS A 137 -22.63 36.22 -13.63
C CYS A 137 -24.02 35.70 -13.24
N ALA A 138 -24.16 34.41 -12.92
CA ALA A 138 -25.45 33.83 -12.50
C ALA A 138 -25.94 34.42 -11.17
N GLN A 139 -25.03 34.66 -10.21
CA GLN A 139 -25.36 35.32 -8.95
C GLN A 139 -25.82 36.77 -9.17
N ASN A 140 -25.16 37.50 -10.07
CA ASN A 140 -25.55 38.86 -10.43
C ASN A 140 -26.91 38.89 -11.16
N ALA A 141 -27.19 37.93 -12.05
CA ALA A 141 -28.52 37.78 -12.64
C ALA A 141 -29.61 37.66 -11.56
N TYR A 142 -29.39 36.76 -10.59
CA TYR A 142 -30.31 36.53 -9.48
C TYR A 142 -30.49 37.76 -8.57
N ARG A 143 -29.42 38.54 -8.35
CA ARG A 143 -29.47 39.81 -7.58
C ARG A 143 -30.23 40.91 -8.31
N VAL A 144 -30.10 41.00 -9.63
CA VAL A 144 -30.86 41.96 -10.44
C VAL A 144 -32.33 41.61 -10.39
N LEU A 145 -32.68 40.37 -10.72
CA LEU A 145 -34.05 39.90 -10.69
C LEU A 145 -34.07 38.38 -10.49
N GLN A 146 -34.62 37.93 -9.37
CA GLN A 146 -34.63 36.52 -8.98
C GLN A 146 -35.37 35.68 -10.03
N ASN A 147 -34.74 34.59 -10.45
CA ASN A 147 -35.31 33.65 -11.40
C ASN A 147 -34.66 32.27 -11.33
N THR A 148 -35.45 31.25 -11.66
CA THR A 148 -35.07 29.84 -11.59
C THR A 148 -33.87 29.50 -12.50
N LYS A 149 -33.76 30.13 -13.68
CA LYS A 149 -32.64 29.89 -14.62
C LYS A 149 -31.28 30.26 -14.00
N SER A 150 -31.20 31.34 -13.23
CA SER A 150 -29.95 31.73 -12.56
C SER A 150 -29.56 30.71 -11.49
N VAL A 151 -30.53 30.21 -10.73
CA VAL A 151 -30.34 29.16 -9.71
C VAL A 151 -29.86 27.86 -10.35
N TYR A 152 -30.44 27.48 -11.48
CA TYR A 152 -30.01 26.32 -12.25
C TYR A 152 -28.57 26.45 -12.76
N ILE A 153 -28.18 27.62 -13.28
CA ILE A 153 -26.79 27.84 -13.72
C ILE A 153 -25.82 27.79 -12.52
N MET A 154 -26.19 28.35 -11.37
CA MET A 154 -25.39 28.21 -10.14
C MET A 154 -25.21 26.73 -9.74
N ALA A 155 -26.25 25.90 -9.88
CA ALA A 155 -26.13 24.46 -9.67
C ALA A 155 -25.15 23.81 -10.65
N LYS A 156 -25.21 24.15 -11.94
CA LYS A 156 -24.24 23.69 -12.95
C LYS A 156 -22.81 24.04 -12.56
N CYS A 157 -22.57 25.25 -12.06
CA CYS A 157 -21.24 25.64 -11.59
C CYS A 157 -20.73 24.75 -10.45
N PHE A 158 -21.57 24.45 -9.45
CA PHE A 158 -21.17 23.55 -8.35
C PHE A 158 -20.95 22.11 -8.80
N TYR A 159 -21.74 21.64 -9.75
CA TYR A 159 -21.50 20.35 -10.40
C TYR A 159 -20.13 20.31 -11.09
N PHE A 160 -19.74 21.37 -11.82
CA PHE A 160 -18.39 21.47 -12.39
C PHE A 160 -17.27 21.46 -11.34
N TYR A 161 -17.52 22.03 -10.16
CA TYR A 161 -16.58 21.96 -9.02
C TYR A 161 -16.59 20.61 -8.30
N LYS A 162 -17.39 19.64 -8.75
CA LYS A 162 -17.64 18.35 -8.07
C LYS A 162 -18.17 18.51 -6.65
N GLU A 163 -18.81 19.64 -6.36
CA GLU A 163 -19.49 19.90 -5.09
C GLU A 163 -20.95 19.46 -5.20
N PHE A 164 -21.17 18.15 -5.36
CA PHE A 164 -22.48 17.57 -5.70
C PHE A 164 -23.59 17.92 -4.70
N GLN A 165 -23.31 17.89 -3.40
CA GLN A 165 -24.29 18.28 -2.37
C GLN A 165 -24.79 19.73 -2.51
N ARG A 166 -23.87 20.65 -2.85
CA ARG A 166 -24.24 22.05 -3.10
C ARG A 166 -25.04 22.17 -4.39
N ALA A 167 -24.63 21.48 -5.45
CA ALA A 167 -25.39 21.43 -6.71
C ALA A 167 -26.82 20.92 -6.46
N LYS A 168 -26.99 19.82 -5.72
CA LYS A 168 -28.30 19.26 -5.33
C LYS A 168 -29.16 20.24 -4.56
N THR A 169 -28.58 21.02 -3.64
CA THR A 169 -29.30 22.06 -2.89
C THR A 169 -29.90 23.12 -3.82
N TYR A 170 -29.14 23.60 -4.80
CA TYR A 170 -29.66 24.56 -5.78
C TYR A 170 -30.68 23.94 -6.74
N LEU A 171 -30.48 22.68 -7.15
CA LEU A 171 -31.44 21.95 -7.98
C LEU A 171 -32.76 21.69 -7.27
N ALA A 172 -32.75 21.42 -5.97
CA ALA A 172 -33.96 21.29 -5.17
C ALA A 172 -34.79 22.59 -5.16
N ILE A 173 -34.13 23.76 -5.13
CA ILE A 173 -34.81 25.06 -5.25
C ILE A 173 -35.45 25.18 -6.64
N VAL A 174 -34.72 24.83 -7.70
CA VAL A 174 -35.22 24.85 -9.09
C VAL A 174 -36.43 23.95 -9.26
N LEU A 175 -36.36 22.71 -8.78
CA LEU A 175 -37.43 21.71 -8.89
C LEU A 175 -38.63 22.03 -7.99
N LYS A 176 -38.43 22.76 -6.90
CA LYS A 176 -39.53 23.27 -6.08
C LYS A 176 -40.37 24.30 -6.84
N GLU A 177 -39.75 25.17 -7.63
CA GLU A 177 -40.45 26.16 -8.45
C GLU A 177 -40.95 25.58 -9.78
N GLN A 178 -40.19 24.67 -10.38
CA GLN A 178 -40.48 24.05 -11.67
C GLN A 178 -40.31 22.52 -11.58
N PRO A 179 -41.29 21.79 -11.03
CA PRO A 179 -41.19 20.35 -10.80
C PRO A 179 -41.00 19.54 -12.09
N GLU A 180 -41.49 20.04 -13.22
CA GLU A 180 -41.42 19.37 -14.53
C GLU A 180 -40.15 19.70 -15.33
N ASN A 181 -39.19 20.42 -14.72
CA ASN A 181 -37.95 20.79 -15.38
C ASN A 181 -37.03 19.57 -15.58
N LYS A 182 -37.09 18.97 -16.78
CA LYS A 182 -36.30 17.80 -17.16
C LYS A 182 -34.79 18.01 -17.07
N GLU A 183 -34.30 19.22 -17.37
CA GLU A 183 -32.86 19.52 -17.31
C GLU A 183 -32.34 19.53 -15.88
N ALA A 184 -33.15 20.02 -14.94
CA ALA A 184 -32.82 20.01 -13.52
C ALA A 184 -32.91 18.61 -12.91
N GLN A 185 -33.93 17.82 -13.27
CA GLN A 185 -34.05 16.42 -12.86
C GLN A 185 -32.86 15.59 -13.34
N ALA A 186 -32.51 15.69 -14.62
CA ALA A 186 -31.39 14.94 -15.19
C ALA A 186 -30.04 15.34 -14.59
N LEU A 187 -29.83 16.63 -14.27
CA LEU A 187 -28.60 17.05 -13.59
C LEU A 187 -28.57 16.58 -12.12
N MET A 188 -29.72 16.46 -11.47
CA MET A 188 -29.80 15.95 -10.10
C MET A 188 -29.43 14.47 -10.05
N GLU A 189 -29.96 13.67 -10.97
CA GLU A 189 -29.61 12.25 -11.15
C GLU A 189 -28.10 12.08 -11.44
N LYS A 190 -27.53 12.88 -12.34
CA LYS A 190 -26.06 12.88 -12.58
C LYS A 190 -25.24 13.21 -11.33
N CYS A 191 -25.72 14.13 -10.51
CA CYS A 191 -25.07 14.42 -9.23
C CYS A 191 -25.20 13.26 -8.23
N ASP A 192 -26.23 12.42 -8.32
CA ASP A 192 -26.36 11.20 -7.52
C ASP A 192 -25.35 10.14 -8.01
N GLU A 193 -25.34 9.86 -9.31
CA GLU A 193 -24.43 8.88 -9.94
C GLU A 193 -22.95 9.24 -9.70
N GLU A 194 -22.53 10.46 -10.00
CA GLU A 194 -21.12 10.85 -9.86
C GLU A 194 -20.70 11.01 -8.40
N GLU A 195 -21.62 11.27 -7.47
CA GLU A 195 -21.28 11.33 -6.04
C GLU A 195 -20.98 9.94 -5.47
N GLU A 196 -21.70 8.90 -5.91
CA GLU A 196 -21.42 7.52 -5.51
C GLU A 196 -20.05 7.03 -6.03
N GLU A 197 -19.67 7.44 -7.25
CA GLU A 197 -18.38 7.09 -7.86
C GLU A 197 -17.22 7.97 -7.35
N TYR A 198 -17.52 9.16 -6.82
CA TYR A 198 -16.50 10.11 -6.40
C TYR A 198 -15.91 9.76 -5.04
N GLU A 199 -14.78 9.06 -5.04
CA GLU A 199 -13.91 9.03 -3.87
C GLU A 199 -13.16 10.36 -3.74
N PRO A 200 -13.39 11.15 -2.68
CA PRO A 200 -12.62 12.37 -2.50
C PRO A 200 -11.13 12.00 -2.33
N PRO A 201 -10.19 12.81 -2.86
CA PRO A 201 -8.77 12.50 -2.82
C PRO A 201 -8.21 12.21 -1.41
N SER A 202 -8.84 12.77 -0.37
CA SER A 202 -8.49 12.50 1.03
C SER A 202 -8.85 11.08 1.48
N MET A 203 -9.96 10.51 0.99
CA MET A 203 -10.40 9.17 1.33
C MET A 203 -9.57 8.11 0.61
N PHE A 204 -9.13 8.39 -0.63
CA PHE A 204 -8.16 7.56 -1.33
C PHE A 204 -6.82 7.45 -0.57
N MET A 205 -6.28 8.57 -0.06
CA MET A 205 -5.06 8.53 0.74
C MET A 205 -5.25 7.81 2.07
N TYR A 206 -6.41 7.95 2.71
CA TYR A 206 -6.73 7.25 3.95
C TYR A 206 -6.87 5.74 3.72
N ASN A 207 -7.58 5.31 2.66
CA ASN A 207 -7.76 3.91 2.30
C ASN A 207 -6.44 3.23 1.90
N ASN A 208 -5.57 3.91 1.13
CA ASN A 208 -4.24 3.40 0.84
C ASN A 208 -3.37 3.32 2.09
N SER A 209 -3.43 4.31 2.99
CA SER A 209 -2.67 4.27 4.25
C SER A 209 -3.13 3.14 5.17
N PHE A 210 -4.41 2.79 5.13
CA PHE A 210 -4.98 1.68 5.90
C PHE A 210 -4.57 0.32 5.32
N ARG A 211 -4.69 0.15 4.00
CA ARG A 211 -4.23 -1.05 3.29
C ARG A 211 -2.75 -1.33 3.47
N ASN A 212 -1.92 -0.29 3.34
CA ASN A 212 -0.47 -0.44 3.52
C ASN A 212 -0.11 -0.84 4.97
N ARG A 213 -0.90 -0.43 5.97
CA ARG A 213 -0.67 -0.87 7.36
C ARG A 213 -1.03 -2.34 7.57
N GLU A 214 -2.13 -2.80 7.01
CA GLU A 214 -2.52 -4.22 7.11
C GLU A 214 -1.51 -5.12 6.40
N GLU A 215 -1.00 -4.70 5.24
CA GLU A 215 0.06 -5.41 4.52
C GLU A 215 1.37 -5.43 5.33
N ASP A 216 1.80 -4.30 5.89
CA ASP A 216 3.00 -4.21 6.75
C ASP A 216 2.87 -5.09 8.02
N GLU A 217 1.69 -5.12 8.64
CA GLU A 217 1.42 -5.95 9.83
C GLU A 217 1.44 -7.44 9.49
N LEU A 218 0.84 -7.83 8.36
CA LEU A 218 0.87 -9.20 7.88
C LEU A 218 2.30 -9.65 7.53
N GLU A 219 3.07 -8.79 6.86
CA GLU A 219 4.46 -9.10 6.50
C GLU A 219 5.35 -9.25 7.75
N ARG A 220 5.15 -8.42 8.78
CA ARG A 220 5.82 -8.60 10.07
C ARG A 220 5.41 -9.90 10.77
N ALA A 221 4.13 -10.26 10.74
CA ALA A 221 3.66 -11.50 11.35
C ALA A 221 4.28 -12.73 10.67
N ILE A 222 4.36 -12.71 9.33
CA ILE A 222 5.02 -13.76 8.54
C ILE A 222 6.52 -13.82 8.88
N ALA A 223 7.20 -12.68 8.95
CA ALA A 223 8.62 -12.63 9.30
C ALA A 223 8.91 -13.16 10.71
N LEU A 224 8.07 -12.80 11.69
CA LEU A 224 8.18 -13.31 13.06
C LEU A 224 7.92 -14.82 13.12
N SER A 225 6.90 -15.31 12.42
CA SER A 225 6.60 -16.75 12.36
C SER A 225 7.74 -17.53 11.71
N LYS A 226 8.34 -17.00 10.63
CA LYS A 226 9.48 -17.63 9.96
C LYS A 226 10.72 -17.67 10.86
N ALA A 227 11.02 -16.56 11.54
CA ALA A 227 12.16 -16.50 12.47
C ALA A 227 12.01 -17.48 13.64
N ALA A 228 10.81 -17.61 14.20
CA ALA A 228 10.52 -18.57 15.26
C ALA A 228 10.73 -20.01 14.79
N TYR A 229 10.26 -20.34 13.58
CA TYR A 229 10.45 -21.66 12.98
C TYR A 229 11.92 -21.98 12.72
N GLU A 230 12.70 -21.03 12.21
CA GLU A 230 14.13 -21.19 11.98
C GLU A 230 14.92 -21.39 13.28
N GLU A 231 14.54 -20.71 14.37
CA GLU A 231 15.16 -20.88 15.69
C GLU A 231 14.86 -22.28 16.27
N GLU A 232 13.62 -22.74 16.15
CA GLU A 232 13.20 -24.07 16.61
C GLU A 232 13.88 -25.19 15.80
N GLU A 233 13.98 -25.03 14.48
CA GLU A 233 14.71 -25.98 13.64
C GLU A 233 16.21 -26.04 13.99
N LYS A 234 16.80 -24.90 14.35
CA LYS A 234 18.20 -24.85 14.79
C LYS A 234 18.39 -25.59 16.12
N LYS A 235 17.50 -25.40 17.09
CA LYS A 235 17.53 -26.14 18.37
C LYS A 235 17.43 -27.64 18.15
N ARG A 236 16.51 -28.08 17.29
CA ARG A 236 16.35 -29.51 16.97
C ARG A 236 17.62 -30.11 16.37
N LYS A 237 18.28 -29.40 15.45
CA LYS A 237 19.56 -29.84 14.85
C LYS A 237 20.71 -29.86 15.86
N GLU A 238 20.73 -28.93 16.80
CA GLU A 238 21.74 -28.90 17.87
C GLU A 238 21.54 -30.07 18.85
N GLU A 239 20.30 -30.37 19.22
CA GLU A 239 19.92 -31.51 20.06
C GLU A 239 20.25 -32.86 19.37
N GLU A 240 19.83 -33.04 18.12
CA GLU A 240 20.19 -34.22 17.31
C GLU A 240 21.72 -34.42 17.21
N ALA A 241 22.48 -33.34 17.10
CA ALA A 241 23.93 -33.40 17.05
C ALA A 241 24.58 -33.73 18.41
N GLU A 242 23.95 -33.32 19.52
CA GLU A 242 24.41 -33.67 20.87
C GLU A 242 24.15 -35.14 21.17
N ASP A 243 22.97 -35.65 20.83
CA ASP A 243 22.62 -37.06 20.98
C ASP A 243 23.53 -37.96 20.15
N LEU A 244 23.85 -37.56 18.92
CA LEU A 244 24.80 -38.29 18.10
C LEU A 244 26.19 -38.36 18.75
N LYS A 245 26.65 -37.28 19.40
CA LYS A 245 27.92 -37.28 20.14
C LYS A 245 27.87 -38.17 21.38
N ARG A 246 26.75 -38.18 22.11
CA ARG A 246 26.55 -39.07 23.27
C ARG A 246 26.61 -40.53 22.84
N LYS A 247 25.95 -40.88 21.73
CA LYS A 247 25.99 -42.22 21.15
C LYS A 247 27.39 -42.64 20.73
N GLN A 248 28.10 -41.79 19.98
CA GLN A 248 29.49 -42.06 19.58
C GLN A 248 30.43 -42.28 20.76
N LYS A 249 30.22 -41.54 21.86
CA LYS A 249 31.00 -41.70 23.08
C LYS A 249 30.69 -43.03 23.77
N ALA A 250 29.42 -43.41 23.89
CA ALA A 250 29.01 -44.69 24.45
C ALA A 250 29.56 -45.87 23.63
N ASP A 251 29.48 -45.79 22.29
CA ASP A 251 30.04 -46.81 21.40
C ASP A 251 31.57 -46.95 21.57
N ALA A 252 32.29 -45.83 21.70
CA ALA A 252 33.74 -45.84 21.95
C ALA A 252 34.11 -46.42 23.32
N GLU A 253 33.33 -46.13 24.37
CA GLU A 253 33.52 -46.72 25.70
C GLU A 253 33.26 -48.23 25.68
N GLN A 254 32.24 -48.70 24.96
CA GLN A 254 31.99 -50.13 24.76
C GLN A 254 33.14 -50.83 24.01
N GLU A 255 33.67 -50.21 22.95
CA GLU A 255 34.81 -50.75 22.20
C GLU A 255 36.07 -50.84 23.08
N GLU A 256 36.31 -49.85 23.95
CA GLU A 256 37.42 -49.86 24.90
C GLU A 256 37.28 -50.98 25.94
N ILE A 257 36.07 -51.18 26.48
CA ILE A 257 35.78 -52.28 27.40
C ILE A 257 36.06 -53.63 26.73
N LEU A 258 35.57 -53.82 25.50
CA LEU A 258 35.75 -55.07 24.75
C LEU A 258 37.24 -55.34 24.48
N ARG A 259 38.00 -54.30 24.12
CA ARG A 259 39.44 -54.39 23.89
C ARG A 259 40.21 -54.76 25.17
N ASN A 260 39.87 -54.15 26.30
CA ASN A 260 40.49 -54.45 27.59
C ASN A 260 40.20 -55.89 28.02
N PHE A 261 38.97 -56.37 27.80
CA PHE A 261 38.60 -57.76 28.04
C PHE A 261 39.43 -58.74 27.20
N GLN A 262 39.62 -58.47 25.90
CA GLN A 262 40.47 -59.31 25.04
C GLN A 262 41.93 -59.34 25.50
N ILE A 263 42.49 -58.20 25.91
CA ILE A 263 43.86 -58.12 26.45
C ILE A 263 43.99 -58.96 27.71
N GLU A 264 42.98 -58.94 28.59
CA GLU A 264 42.96 -59.74 29.81
C GLU A 264 42.89 -61.25 29.52
N GLN A 265 42.08 -61.67 28.54
CA GLN A 265 42.05 -63.06 28.07
C GLN A 265 43.40 -63.51 27.51
N GLN A 266 44.06 -62.67 26.70
CA GLN A 266 45.40 -62.98 26.18
C GLN A 266 46.46 -63.09 27.28
N LYS A 267 46.42 -62.21 28.28
CA LYS A 267 47.33 -62.28 29.44
C LYS A 267 47.17 -63.58 30.21
N LYS A 268 45.91 -64.00 30.43
CA LYS A 268 45.60 -65.26 31.14
C LYS A 268 46.09 -66.49 30.38
N GLN A 269 45.96 -66.50 29.04
CA GLN A 269 46.53 -67.56 28.21
C GLN A 269 48.06 -67.58 28.27
N LEU A 270 48.70 -66.41 28.25
CA LEU A 270 50.16 -66.29 28.35
C LEU A 270 50.70 -66.73 29.72
N GLU A 271 49.95 -66.46 30.79
CA GLU A 271 50.27 -66.89 32.15
C GLU A 271 50.21 -68.42 32.28
N LYS A 272 49.15 -69.06 31.76
CA LYS A 272 49.07 -70.52 31.67
C LYS A 272 50.24 -71.14 30.93
N LEU A 273 50.61 -70.59 29.76
CA LEU A 273 51.76 -71.08 28.99
C LEU A 273 53.08 -70.99 29.76
N LYS A 274 53.26 -69.96 30.59
CA LYS A 274 54.44 -69.82 31.44
C LYS A 274 54.45 -70.81 32.60
N GLU A 275 53.29 -71.07 33.21
CA GLU A 275 53.15 -72.10 34.24
C GLU A 275 53.47 -73.49 33.65
N GLU A 276 52.98 -73.79 32.44
CA GLU A 276 53.31 -75.02 31.71
C GLU A 276 54.80 -75.12 31.32
N GLU A 277 55.44 -74.01 30.91
CA GLU A 277 56.89 -73.98 30.64
C GLU A 277 57.75 -74.19 31.91
N GLU A 278 57.33 -73.64 33.06
CA GLU A 278 58.01 -73.88 34.34
C GLU A 278 57.83 -75.33 34.81
N GLU A 279 56.66 -75.92 34.60
CA GLU A 279 56.39 -77.33 34.96
C GLU A 279 57.19 -78.32 34.10
N HIS A 280 57.51 -77.96 32.85
CA HIS A 280 58.32 -78.76 31.93
C HIS A 280 59.84 -78.52 31.99
N GLN A 281 60.33 -77.61 32.85
CA GLN A 281 61.77 -77.37 33.01
C GLN A 281 62.45 -78.27 34.06
N ASP A 282 61.68 -79.06 34.82
CA ASP A 282 62.20 -79.96 35.87
C ASP A 282 62.29 -81.45 35.45
N ASP A 283 61.85 -81.82 34.23
CA ASP A 283 61.92 -83.18 33.71
C ASP A 283 63.04 -83.36 32.66
N ASP A 284 64.28 -83.25 33.14
CA ASP A 284 65.47 -83.78 32.47
C ASP A 284 65.52 -85.31 32.70
N TYR A 285 64.61 -86.05 32.05
CA TYR A 285 64.64 -87.52 31.98
C TYR A 285 64.98 -87.98 30.56
N GLU A 286 66.10 -88.69 30.48
CA GLU A 286 66.56 -89.48 29.33
C GLU A 286 65.45 -90.38 28.79
N VAL A 287 65.12 -90.24 27.51
CA VAL A 287 64.32 -91.24 26.78
C VAL A 287 65.13 -91.75 25.61
N GLU A 288 65.47 -93.03 25.71
CA GLU A 288 66.15 -93.83 24.70
C GLU A 288 65.29 -94.03 23.44
N ILE A 289 66.00 -94.10 22.33
CA ILE A 289 65.55 -94.46 20.99
C ILE A 289 65.05 -95.90 21.02
N ASP A 290 63.92 -96.20 20.38
CA ASP A 290 63.75 -97.47 19.68
C ASP A 290 62.76 -97.36 18.51
N ASP A 291 63.16 -98.05 17.45
CA ASP A 291 62.60 -98.14 16.11
C ASP A 291 61.28 -98.94 16.03
N ASP A 292 60.64 -98.83 14.85
CA ASP A 292 59.75 -99.79 14.18
C ASP A 292 58.21 -99.56 14.14
N ASP A 293 57.78 -99.29 12.90
CA ASP A 293 56.70 -99.91 12.11
C ASP A 293 55.19 -99.62 12.36
N VAL A 294 54.60 -99.01 11.31
CA VAL A 294 53.44 -99.46 10.51
C VAL A 294 52.12 -99.83 11.22
N HIS A 295 51.05 -99.05 10.99
CA HIS A 295 49.94 -99.44 10.09
C HIS A 295 48.84 -98.37 9.94
N VAL A 296 48.40 -98.22 8.69
CA VAL A 296 47.17 -97.57 8.19
C VAL A 296 45.94 -98.39 8.61
N HIS A 297 44.84 -97.76 9.07
CA HIS A 297 43.48 -97.96 8.52
C HIS A 297 42.38 -97.07 9.15
N HIS A 298 41.61 -96.50 8.22
CA HIS A 298 40.22 -96.03 8.20
C HIS A 298 39.22 -96.39 9.32
N ASP A 299 38.50 -95.33 9.70
CA ASP A 299 37.02 -95.16 9.78
C ASP A 299 36.23 -95.39 11.09
N GLU A 300 35.27 -94.47 11.22
CA GLU A 300 33.98 -94.51 11.92
C GLU A 300 33.88 -94.27 13.45
N ASN A 301 33.25 -93.12 13.73
CA ASN A 301 32.22 -92.82 14.74
C ASN A 301 32.60 -92.32 16.14
N GLU A 302 31.74 -91.38 16.58
CA GLU A 302 31.43 -90.93 17.95
C GLU A 302 32.32 -89.82 18.54
N ASP A 303 32.05 -88.56 18.15
CA ASP A 303 32.39 -87.39 18.95
C ASP A 303 31.29 -87.11 19.98
N GLU A 304 31.54 -87.54 21.22
CA GLU A 304 30.90 -87.06 22.44
C GLU A 304 31.58 -85.75 22.91
N ILE A 305 30.79 -84.68 22.93
CA ILE A 305 30.65 -83.68 24.01
C ILE A 305 31.94 -82.99 24.52
N ASP A 306 32.06 -81.70 24.21
CA ASP A 306 32.28 -80.68 25.24
C ASP A 306 31.45 -79.43 24.90
N ASP A 307 30.44 -79.17 25.73
CA ASP A 307 29.50 -78.06 25.63
C ASP A 307 30.23 -76.73 25.96
N ASP A 308 30.90 -76.15 24.97
CA ASP A 308 31.16 -74.72 24.97
C ASP A 308 29.80 -74.00 24.81
N ILE A 309 29.31 -73.44 25.92
CA ILE A 309 28.11 -72.61 26.00
C ILE A 309 28.38 -71.32 25.20
N SER A 310 28.28 -71.41 23.88
CA SER A 310 28.04 -70.26 23.03
C SER A 310 26.56 -69.90 23.21
N LEU A 311 26.29 -68.77 23.88
CA LEU A 311 24.96 -68.17 23.88
C LEU A 311 24.46 -68.15 22.44
N THR A 312 23.32 -68.79 22.22
CA THR A 312 22.74 -68.82 20.88
C THR A 312 22.38 -67.40 20.48
N GLN A 313 22.42 -67.10 19.19
CA GLN A 313 22.07 -65.78 18.70
C GLN A 313 20.66 -65.34 19.16
N SER A 314 19.76 -66.30 19.40
CA SER A 314 18.44 -66.08 19.99
C SER A 314 18.50 -65.60 21.45
N GLU A 315 19.42 -66.11 22.27
CA GLU A 315 19.57 -65.68 23.67
C GLU A 315 20.23 -64.29 23.76
N ILE A 316 21.12 -63.96 22.83
CA ILE A 316 21.69 -62.61 22.71
C ILE A 316 20.61 -61.61 22.30
N GLU A 317 19.76 -61.95 21.32
CA GLU A 317 18.63 -61.11 20.91
C GLU A 317 17.60 -60.93 22.03
N GLU A 318 17.33 -61.97 22.82
CA GLU A 318 16.41 -61.89 23.96
C GLU A 318 16.96 -61.02 25.10
N GLN A 319 18.27 -61.08 25.39
CA GLN A 319 18.90 -60.21 26.38
C GLN A 319 18.92 -58.74 25.94
N MET A 320 19.15 -58.45 24.64
CA MET A 320 19.05 -57.07 24.15
C MET A 320 17.62 -56.53 24.21
N ARG A 321 16.62 -57.37 23.95
CA ARG A 321 15.21 -56.96 24.05
C ARG A 321 14.79 -56.66 25.49
N LEU A 322 15.35 -57.37 26.48
CA LEU A 322 15.10 -57.10 27.90
C LEU A 322 15.72 -55.77 28.35
N LEU A 323 16.89 -55.41 27.83
CA LEU A 323 17.53 -54.12 28.10
C LEU A 323 16.75 -52.93 27.52
N GLU A 324 16.22 -53.03 26.29
CA GLU A 324 15.36 -51.98 25.71
C GLU A 324 14.08 -51.75 26.54
N LEU A 325 13.52 -52.80 27.14
CA LEU A 325 12.34 -52.71 28.00
C LEU A 325 12.63 -52.07 29.36
N GLU A 326 13.85 -52.24 29.90
CA GLU A 326 14.26 -51.56 31.13
C GLU A 326 14.51 -50.06 30.90
N GLU A 327 15.09 -49.68 29.76
CA GLU A 327 15.32 -48.28 29.39
C GLU A 327 13.99 -47.52 29.21
N GLN A 328 13.03 -48.10 28.48
CA GLN A 328 11.69 -47.51 28.35
C GLN A 328 10.94 -47.35 29.68
N LYS A 329 11.26 -48.20 30.66
CA LYS A 329 10.64 -48.15 31.99
C LYS A 329 11.27 -47.08 32.87
N ALA A 330 12.53 -46.71 32.63
CA ALA A 330 13.20 -45.62 33.33
C ALA A 330 12.64 -44.24 32.88
N ASP A 331 12.41 -44.06 31.57
CA ASP A 331 11.86 -42.82 31.02
C ASP A 331 10.41 -42.53 31.46
N PHE A 332 9.66 -43.58 31.81
CA PHE A 332 8.29 -43.44 32.31
C PHE A 332 8.25 -42.94 33.77
N ILE A 333 9.32 -43.12 34.55
CA ILE A 333 9.37 -42.73 35.96
C ILE A 333 9.78 -41.25 36.12
N GLU A 334 10.53 -40.67 35.17
CA GLU A 334 10.93 -39.25 35.24
C GLU A 334 9.81 -38.26 34.89
N ASN A 335 8.70 -38.72 34.31
CA ASN A 335 7.59 -37.85 33.88
C ASN A 335 6.42 -37.75 34.89
N ASP A 336 6.46 -38.47 36.01
CA ASP A 336 5.37 -38.51 37.01
C ASP A 336 5.60 -37.61 38.25
N ASP A 337 6.72 -36.87 38.34
CA ASP A 337 7.06 -35.98 39.47
C ASP A 337 6.93 -34.47 39.15
N VAL A 338 6.12 -34.11 38.16
CA VAL A 338 5.75 -32.71 37.88
C VAL A 338 4.25 -32.50 38.11
N ASP A 339 3.87 -32.30 39.37
CA ASP A 339 2.65 -31.59 39.77
C ASP A 339 2.87 -30.80 41.08
#